data_AF-A0A444W453-F1
#
_entry.id   AF-A0A444W453-F1
#
_cell.length_a   1.000
_cell.length_b   1.000
_cell.length_c   1.000
_cell.angle_alpha   90.00
_cell.angle_beta   90.00
_cell.angle_gamma   90.00
#
_symmetry.space_group_name_H-M   'P 1'
#
loop_
_entity.id
_entity.type
_entity.pdbx_description
1 polymer ?
#
loop_
_entity_poly.entity_id
_entity_poly.type
_entity_poly.pdbx_seq_one_letter_code
_entity_poly.pdbx_strand_id
1 'polypeptide(L)'
;MKKILLILTVLCTLTGYSQKKKVAVVAFYTDKTIDLSELGLSAVAAVTDLGNNPNFNLQPILEKYHNAFFNDYSKKFPFDLLPETDITQKQEYIDYIPHFDREGEKGKYIINYPGYKYIYEGINGSANEVATATMFKDNADGVLFTEIHFAVVKGFAVGGTGTIKMRAYARIALYDKNGKKVFAFNEGANSKKTGTIVGGIPVLSFDKVLPMCESALDELLKDLDGRVEKMVKKTSESL
;
A
#
# COMPACT_ATOMS: atom_id res chain seq x y z
N MET A 1 17.23 59.86 38.70
CA MET A 1 17.75 58.50 39.00
C MET A 1 16.56 57.55 39.23
N LYS A 2 16.69 56.30 38.79
CA LYS A 2 15.69 55.20 38.81
C LYS A 2 14.51 55.31 37.82
N LYS A 3 14.81 55.02 36.55
CA LYS A 3 13.89 54.29 35.65
C LYS A 3 14.66 53.08 35.14
N ILE A 4 14.69 52.03 35.97
CA ILE A 4 15.33 50.75 35.63
C ILE A 4 14.28 49.92 34.90
N LEU A 5 14.57 49.69 33.61
CA LEU A 5 14.51 48.39 32.94
C LEU A 5 13.27 47.53 33.22
N LEU A 6 12.30 47.57 32.30
CA LEU A 6 11.25 46.56 32.18
C LEU A 6 10.89 46.36 30.70
N ILE A 7 11.90 45.99 29.90
CA ILE A 7 11.74 45.50 28.52
C ILE A 7 12.67 44.29 28.37
N LEU A 8 12.35 43.18 29.05
CA LEU A 8 13.05 41.90 28.79
C LEU A 8 12.29 40.70 29.36
N THR A 9 11.04 40.43 28.93
CA THR A 9 10.41 39.10 29.08
C THR A 9 9.08 38.99 28.30
N VAL A 10 9.14 39.11 26.97
CA VAL A 10 8.15 38.49 26.08
C VAL A 10 8.90 37.69 25.00
N LEU A 11 9.85 36.88 25.45
CA LEU A 11 10.35 35.73 24.72
C LEU A 11 10.08 34.54 25.65
N CYS A 12 9.63 33.42 25.07
CA CYS A 12 9.25 32.17 25.75
C CYS A 12 7.78 32.03 26.15
N THR A 13 6.86 32.02 25.18
CA THR A 13 5.73 31.04 25.14
C THR A 13 5.12 30.88 23.74
N LEU A 14 5.91 31.06 22.67
CA LEU A 14 5.62 30.29 21.46
C LEU A 14 6.10 28.87 21.73
N THR A 15 5.35 28.12 22.54
CA THR A 15 5.29 26.68 22.36
C THR A 15 4.79 26.52 20.94
N GLY A 16 5.72 26.39 19.98
CA GLY A 16 5.38 26.04 18.63
C GLY A 16 4.46 24.83 18.75
N TYR A 17 3.19 24.99 18.39
CA TYR A 17 2.42 23.85 17.92
C TYR A 17 3.30 23.27 16.82
N SER A 18 4.04 22.20 17.14
CA SER A 18 4.78 21.47 16.13
C SER A 18 3.71 21.03 15.14
N GLN A 19 3.63 21.74 14.02
CA GLN A 19 2.59 21.50 13.04
C GLN A 19 2.74 20.05 12.62
N LYS A 20 1.69 19.27 12.84
CA LYS A 20 1.72 17.85 12.52
C LYS A 20 2.10 17.73 11.04
N LYS A 21 3.16 16.95 10.78
CA LYS A 21 3.71 16.75 9.45
C LYS A 21 2.59 16.32 8.50
N LYS A 22 2.64 16.75 7.24
CA LYS A 22 1.64 16.37 6.24
C LYS A 22 2.24 15.39 5.23
N VAL A 23 1.49 14.37 4.84
CA VAL A 23 1.93 13.36 3.88
C VAL A 23 0.92 13.22 2.75
N ALA A 24 1.39 13.18 1.51
CA ALA A 24 0.56 12.88 0.35
C ALA A 24 0.58 11.37 0.07
N VAL A 25 -0.58 10.72 0.03
CA VAL A 25 -0.66 9.36 -0.53
C VAL A 25 -0.65 9.49 -2.05
N VAL A 26 0.33 8.91 -2.73
CA VAL A 26 0.55 9.14 -4.18
C VAL A 26 0.29 7.91 -5.04
N ALA A 27 0.20 6.74 -4.41
CA ALA A 27 -0.14 5.48 -5.07
C ALA A 27 -1.08 4.68 -4.18
N PHE A 28 -2.18 4.21 -4.77
CA PHE A 28 -3.16 3.33 -4.13
C PHE A 28 -3.73 2.38 -5.18
N TYR A 29 -3.20 1.16 -5.26
CA TYR A 29 -3.60 0.21 -6.29
C TYR A 29 -3.46 -1.25 -5.83
N THR A 30 -4.02 -2.13 -6.65
CA THR A 30 -3.73 -3.57 -6.64
C THR A 30 -3.50 -4.02 -8.08
N ASP A 31 -3.13 -5.27 -8.26
CA ASP A 31 -3.04 -5.86 -9.58
C ASP A 31 -3.57 -7.30 -9.60
N LYS A 32 -4.07 -7.71 -10.77
CA LYS A 32 -4.67 -9.03 -11.01
C LYS A 32 -3.62 -10.13 -11.16
N THR A 33 -2.33 -9.82 -11.06
CA THR A 33 -1.28 -10.84 -11.09
C THR A 33 -1.26 -11.54 -9.74
N ILE A 34 -1.46 -12.84 -9.78
CA ILE A 34 -1.35 -13.69 -8.60
C ILE A 34 0.02 -14.36 -8.64
N ASP A 35 0.85 -14.13 -7.61
CA ASP A 35 2.14 -14.80 -7.51
C ASP A 35 1.93 -16.29 -7.19
N LEU A 36 2.58 -17.15 -7.98
CA LEU A 36 2.53 -18.61 -7.85
C LEU A 36 3.92 -19.22 -7.65
N SER A 37 4.93 -18.41 -7.35
CA SER A 37 6.33 -18.83 -7.19
C SER A 37 6.47 -20.04 -6.26
N GLU A 38 5.63 -20.14 -5.23
CA GLU A 38 5.62 -21.25 -4.28
C GLU A 38 5.12 -22.59 -4.87
N LEU A 39 4.34 -22.56 -5.95
CA LEU A 39 3.72 -23.74 -6.56
C LEU A 39 4.55 -24.36 -7.70
N GLY A 40 5.54 -23.63 -8.24
CA GLY A 40 6.39 -24.07 -9.33
C GLY A 40 5.80 -23.89 -10.74
N LEU A 41 6.53 -24.34 -11.77
CA LEU A 41 6.31 -23.99 -13.19
C LEU A 41 4.95 -24.45 -13.77
N SER A 42 4.35 -25.52 -13.25
CA SER A 42 3.04 -26.03 -13.74
C SER A 42 1.86 -25.13 -13.41
N ALA A 43 2.00 -24.21 -12.45
CA ALA A 43 0.93 -23.32 -12.03
C ALA A 43 0.76 -22.10 -12.97
N VAL A 44 1.76 -21.78 -13.81
CA VAL A 44 1.78 -20.61 -14.70
C VAL A 44 0.63 -20.61 -15.71
N ALA A 45 0.25 -21.78 -16.24
CA ALA A 45 -0.85 -21.89 -17.20
C ALA A 45 -2.21 -21.49 -16.60
N ALA A 46 -2.47 -21.84 -15.34
CA ALA A 46 -3.74 -21.56 -14.66
C ALA A 46 -3.96 -20.08 -14.32
N VAL A 47 -2.90 -19.27 -14.22
CA VAL A 47 -3.01 -17.82 -13.91
C VAL A 47 -3.27 -16.95 -15.12
N THR A 48 -2.84 -17.38 -16.31
CA THR A 48 -3.12 -16.66 -17.56
C THR A 48 -4.64 -16.52 -17.78
N ASP A 49 -5.43 -17.48 -17.29
CA ASP A 49 -6.89 -17.44 -17.38
C ASP A 49 -7.55 -16.48 -16.38
N LEU A 50 -6.98 -16.30 -15.18
CA LEU A 50 -7.55 -15.44 -14.13
C LEU A 50 -7.40 -13.96 -14.45
N GLY A 51 -6.18 -13.52 -14.79
CA GLY A 51 -5.90 -12.09 -15.03
C GLY A 51 -6.69 -11.53 -16.22
N ASN A 52 -6.96 -12.36 -17.22
CA ASN A 52 -7.75 -12.00 -18.41
C ASN A 52 -9.27 -12.12 -18.20
N ASN A 53 -9.73 -12.68 -17.08
CA ASN A 53 -11.16 -12.85 -16.82
C ASN A 53 -11.79 -11.53 -16.37
N PRO A 54 -12.82 -11.00 -17.07
CA PRO A 54 -13.48 -9.76 -16.68
C PRO A 54 -14.18 -9.88 -15.31
N ASN A 55 -14.57 -11.08 -14.90
CA ASN A 55 -15.21 -11.32 -13.61
C ASN A 55 -14.21 -11.32 -12.46
N PHE A 56 -12.91 -11.56 -12.72
CA PHE A 56 -11.88 -11.42 -11.71
C PHE A 56 -11.60 -9.94 -11.45
N ASN A 57 -12.43 -9.39 -10.56
CA ASN A 57 -12.45 -7.98 -10.21
C ASN A 57 -12.02 -7.80 -8.74
N LEU A 58 -10.82 -7.26 -8.54
CA LEU A 58 -10.30 -6.93 -7.21
C LEU A 58 -10.71 -5.52 -6.75
N GLN A 59 -11.48 -4.76 -7.54
CA GLN A 59 -11.94 -3.41 -7.17
C GLN A 59 -12.65 -3.37 -5.80
N PRO A 60 -13.61 -4.25 -5.46
CA PRO A 60 -14.25 -4.22 -4.14
C PRO A 60 -13.28 -4.54 -2.99
N ILE A 61 -12.27 -5.36 -3.26
CA ILE A 61 -11.21 -5.72 -2.31
C ILE A 61 -10.28 -4.52 -2.09
N LEU A 62 -9.93 -3.79 -3.16
CA LEU A 62 -9.15 -2.55 -3.08
C LEU A 62 -9.93 -1.46 -2.33
N GLU A 63 -11.23 -1.31 -2.57
CA GLU A 63 -12.10 -0.38 -1.85
C GLU A 63 -12.19 -0.70 -0.36
N LYS A 64 -12.26 -1.98 0.00
CA LYS A 64 -12.20 -2.42 1.40
C LYS A 64 -10.88 -2.02 2.06
N TYR A 65 -9.76 -2.23 1.37
CA TYR A 65 -8.45 -1.82 1.87
C TYR A 65 -8.33 -0.30 2.00
N HIS A 66 -8.79 0.46 1.01
CA HIS A 66 -8.83 1.92 1.04
C HIS A 66 -9.60 2.45 2.23
N ASN A 67 -10.83 1.96 2.44
CA ASN A 67 -11.66 2.35 3.57
C ASN A 67 -10.96 2.07 4.90
N ALA A 68 -10.37 0.89 5.10
CA ALA A 68 -9.64 0.58 6.33
C ALA A 68 -8.38 1.47 6.50
N PHE A 69 -7.65 1.73 5.41
CA PHE A 69 -6.47 2.59 5.44
C PHE A 69 -6.80 4.02 5.87
N PHE A 70 -7.75 4.67 5.20
CA PHE A 70 -8.08 6.07 5.48
C PHE A 70 -8.92 6.24 6.74
N ASN A 71 -9.82 5.31 7.07
CA ASN A 71 -10.70 5.45 8.24
C ASN A 71 -10.10 4.96 9.55
N ASP A 72 -9.16 4.00 9.52
CA ASP A 72 -8.64 3.37 10.73
C ASP A 72 -7.13 3.58 10.88
N TYR A 73 -6.34 3.09 9.93
CA TYR A 73 -4.87 3.05 10.09
C TYR A 73 -4.23 4.43 10.00
N SER A 74 -4.72 5.29 9.10
CA SER A 74 -4.16 6.63 8.89
C SER A 74 -4.18 7.48 10.16
N LYS A 75 -5.21 7.31 10.99
CA LYS A 75 -5.41 8.02 12.25
C LYS A 75 -4.35 7.67 13.30
N LYS A 76 -3.68 6.53 13.14
CA LYS A 76 -2.59 6.09 14.02
C LYS A 76 -1.25 6.70 13.65
N PHE A 77 -1.10 7.27 12.44
CA PHE A 77 0.16 7.87 12.02
C PHE A 77 0.50 9.14 12.81
N PRO A 78 1.80 9.42 13.04
CA PRO A 78 2.25 10.63 13.73
C PRO A 78 2.19 11.87 12.83
N PHE A 79 1.62 11.75 11.63
CA PHE A 79 1.42 12.80 10.63
C PHE A 79 -0.04 12.80 10.16
N ASP A 80 -0.45 13.86 9.49
CA ASP A 80 -1.74 13.96 8.82
C ASP A 80 -1.59 13.63 7.34
N LEU A 81 -2.63 13.05 6.76
CA LEU A 81 -2.70 12.86 5.31
C LEU A 81 -3.30 14.11 4.66
N LEU A 82 -2.76 14.50 3.51
CA LEU A 82 -3.44 15.46 2.64
C LEU A 82 -4.76 14.88 2.13
N PRO A 83 -5.79 15.72 1.91
CA PRO A 83 -7.01 15.31 1.22
C PRO A 83 -6.71 14.63 -0.11
N GLU A 84 -7.37 13.51 -0.41
CA GLU A 84 -7.11 12.75 -1.63
C GLU A 84 -7.33 13.57 -2.91
N THR A 85 -8.26 14.54 -2.86
CA THR A 85 -8.51 15.48 -3.96
C THR A 85 -7.32 16.37 -4.26
N ASP A 86 -6.51 16.72 -3.26
CA ASP A 86 -5.31 17.57 -3.43
C ASP A 86 -4.19 16.82 -4.18
N ILE A 87 -4.30 15.49 -4.26
CA ILE A 87 -3.43 14.62 -5.06
C ILE A 87 -4.08 14.34 -6.41
N THR A 88 -5.25 13.71 -6.39
CA THR A 88 -5.89 13.11 -7.57
C THR A 88 -6.40 14.13 -8.57
N GLN A 89 -6.59 15.40 -8.17
CA GLN A 89 -7.01 16.49 -9.07
C GLN A 89 -5.87 17.45 -9.43
N LYS A 90 -4.65 17.23 -8.92
CA LYS A 90 -3.50 18.07 -9.24
C LYS A 90 -3.05 17.78 -10.67
N GLN A 91 -3.00 18.80 -11.51
CA GLN A 91 -2.67 18.65 -12.94
C GLN A 91 -1.29 17.99 -13.14
N GLU A 92 -0.30 18.39 -12.35
CA GLU A 92 1.04 17.78 -12.37
C GLU A 92 1.02 16.27 -12.06
N TYR A 93 0.11 15.82 -11.17
CA TYR A 93 -0.09 14.40 -10.87
C TYR A 93 -0.80 13.69 -12.03
N ILE A 94 -1.84 14.31 -12.60
CA ILE A 94 -2.60 13.81 -13.76
C ILE A 94 -1.72 13.67 -15.00
N ASP A 95 -0.74 14.54 -15.19
CA ASP A 95 0.17 14.52 -16.34
C ASP A 95 1.42 13.66 -16.10
N TYR A 96 1.70 13.30 -14.85
CA TYR A 96 2.89 12.52 -14.51
C TYR A 96 2.87 11.11 -15.10
N ILE A 97 3.94 10.73 -15.80
CA ILE A 97 4.18 9.37 -16.30
C ILE A 97 5.21 8.70 -15.39
N PRO A 98 4.82 7.69 -14.60
CA PRO A 98 5.71 7.01 -13.67
C PRO A 98 6.92 6.36 -14.35
N HIS A 99 8.06 6.36 -13.66
CA HIS A 99 9.17 5.52 -14.04
C HIS A 99 8.77 4.04 -13.85
N PHE A 100 9.06 3.20 -14.83
CA PHE A 100 8.55 1.81 -14.91
C PHE A 100 7.02 1.72 -15.05
N ASP A 101 6.39 2.73 -15.63
CA ASP A 101 4.98 2.63 -15.99
C ASP A 101 4.73 1.36 -16.83
N ARG A 102 3.60 0.73 -16.54
CA ARG A 102 3.18 -0.50 -17.21
C ARG A 102 2.08 -0.12 -18.18
N GLU A 103 2.47 0.23 -19.40
CA GLU A 103 1.50 0.46 -20.48
C GLU A 103 1.09 -0.85 -21.19
N GLY A 104 -0.01 -0.79 -21.94
CA GLY A 104 -0.50 -1.88 -22.78
C GLY A 104 -0.85 -3.16 -22.00
N GLU A 105 -0.40 -4.30 -22.52
CA GLU A 105 -0.71 -5.63 -21.97
C GLU A 105 -0.22 -5.85 -20.53
N LYS A 106 0.78 -5.10 -20.08
CA LYS A 106 1.27 -5.16 -18.69
C LYS A 106 0.42 -4.30 -17.74
N GLY A 107 -0.16 -3.22 -18.28
CA GLY A 107 -1.02 -2.30 -17.54
C GLY A 107 -2.43 -2.81 -17.28
N LYS A 108 -2.95 -3.64 -18.19
CA LYS A 108 -4.35 -4.12 -18.13
C LYS A 108 -4.71 -4.91 -16.86
N TYR A 109 -3.71 -5.40 -16.14
CA TYR A 109 -3.92 -6.12 -14.88
C TYR A 109 -3.90 -5.21 -13.65
N ILE A 110 -3.45 -3.95 -13.77
CA ILE A 110 -3.44 -3.02 -12.66
C ILE A 110 -4.83 -2.44 -12.46
N ILE A 111 -5.23 -2.35 -11.19
CA ILE A 111 -6.46 -1.70 -10.75
C ILE A 111 -6.07 -0.58 -9.79
N ASN A 112 -6.19 0.66 -10.25
CA ASN A 112 -6.00 1.83 -9.42
C ASN A 112 -7.28 2.15 -8.66
N TYR A 113 -7.16 2.61 -7.41
CA TYR A 113 -8.29 3.23 -6.74
C TYR A 113 -8.68 4.51 -7.51
N PRO A 114 -9.97 4.87 -7.63
CA PRO A 114 -10.40 6.02 -8.42
C PRO A 114 -9.59 7.30 -8.14
N GLY A 115 -9.08 7.92 -9.21
CA GLY A 115 -8.26 9.13 -9.16
C GLY A 115 -6.76 8.89 -8.96
N TYR A 116 -6.33 7.73 -8.45
CA TYR A 116 -4.91 7.39 -8.29
C TYR A 116 -4.31 6.80 -9.55
N LYS A 117 -2.97 6.75 -9.55
CA LYS A 117 -2.14 6.13 -10.56
C LYS A 117 -1.34 4.96 -10.00
N TYR A 118 -0.99 4.04 -10.90
CA TYR A 118 0.04 3.06 -10.65
C TYR A 118 1.38 3.77 -10.59
N ILE A 119 1.94 3.96 -9.41
CA ILE A 119 3.30 4.49 -9.26
C ILE A 119 4.10 3.47 -8.49
N TYR A 120 4.94 2.74 -9.22
CA TYR A 120 5.76 1.69 -8.62
C TYR A 120 6.79 2.29 -7.66
N GLU A 121 6.73 1.83 -6.41
CA GLU A 121 7.76 2.10 -5.40
C GLU A 121 8.97 1.22 -5.68
N GLY A 122 10.04 1.85 -6.17
CA GLY A 122 11.30 1.20 -6.48
C GLY A 122 12.09 0.86 -5.21
N ILE A 123 13.04 -0.06 -5.36
CA ILE A 123 13.79 -0.65 -4.23
C ILE A 123 14.55 0.42 -3.39
N ASN A 124 14.91 1.57 -3.97
CA ASN A 124 15.80 2.56 -3.35
C ASN A 124 15.27 3.99 -3.23
N GLY A 125 14.03 4.32 -3.61
CA GLY A 125 13.54 5.69 -3.45
C GLY A 125 14.21 6.72 -4.36
N SER A 126 14.30 6.46 -5.66
CA SER A 126 15.16 7.25 -6.56
C SER A 126 14.41 8.01 -7.63
N ALA A 127 13.48 7.38 -8.35
CA ALA A 127 12.83 7.98 -9.51
C ALA A 127 11.45 8.51 -9.13
N ASN A 128 10.50 7.60 -8.92
CA ASN A 128 9.11 7.94 -8.61
C ASN A 128 8.96 8.64 -7.26
N GLU A 129 9.79 8.28 -6.30
CA GLU A 129 9.74 8.79 -4.94
C GLU A 129 10.26 10.22 -4.88
N VAL A 130 11.38 10.51 -5.57
CA VAL A 130 11.91 11.87 -5.68
C VAL A 130 10.99 12.75 -6.52
N ALA A 131 10.46 12.22 -7.64
CA ALA A 131 9.56 12.98 -8.51
C ALA A 131 8.26 13.37 -7.80
N THR A 132 7.59 12.42 -7.14
CA THR A 132 6.36 12.71 -6.39
C THR A 132 6.64 13.55 -5.14
N ALA A 133 7.74 13.31 -4.40
CA ALA A 133 8.12 14.18 -3.28
C ALA A 133 8.34 15.63 -3.74
N THR A 134 9.02 15.82 -4.87
CA THR A 134 9.24 17.16 -5.46
C THR A 134 7.93 17.81 -5.88
N MET A 135 6.99 17.05 -6.44
CA MET A 135 5.68 17.53 -6.88
C MET A 135 4.82 18.04 -5.72
N PHE A 136 4.95 17.46 -4.53
CA PHE A 136 4.13 17.80 -3.36
C PHE A 136 4.88 18.58 -2.27
N LYS A 137 6.18 18.91 -2.46
CA LYS A 137 7.05 19.50 -1.43
C LYS A 137 6.55 20.81 -0.80
N ASP A 138 5.71 21.56 -1.51
CA ASP A 138 5.18 22.84 -1.03
C ASP A 138 4.00 22.64 -0.05
N ASN A 139 3.33 21.49 -0.11
CA ASN A 139 2.12 21.18 0.66
C ASN A 139 2.25 19.93 1.55
N ALA A 140 3.28 19.10 1.35
CA ALA A 140 3.56 17.88 2.09
C ALA A 140 5.03 17.80 2.52
N ASP A 141 5.25 17.22 3.70
CA ASP A 141 6.55 16.88 4.25
C ASP A 141 7.06 15.51 3.79
N GLY A 142 6.22 14.74 3.07
CA GLY A 142 6.56 13.42 2.54
C GLY A 142 5.48 12.84 1.65
N VAL A 143 5.80 11.71 1.02
CA VAL A 143 4.92 10.97 0.12
C VAL A 143 4.83 9.50 0.55
N LEU A 144 3.63 8.94 0.47
CA LEU A 144 3.32 7.57 0.87
C LEU A 144 2.81 6.77 -0.33
N PHE A 145 3.39 5.59 -0.48
CA PHE A 145 2.98 4.59 -1.46
C PHE A 145 2.31 3.44 -0.72
N THR A 146 1.15 3.00 -1.21
CA THR A 146 0.50 1.82 -0.67
C THR A 146 -0.16 0.98 -1.76
N GLU A 147 -0.01 -0.34 -1.63
CA GLU A 147 -0.58 -1.31 -2.56
C GLU A 147 -0.92 -2.61 -1.82
N ILE A 148 -1.83 -3.38 -2.43
CA ILE A 148 -2.05 -4.79 -2.04
C ILE A 148 -1.80 -5.72 -3.22
N HIS A 149 -1.15 -6.85 -2.95
CA HIS A 149 -0.95 -7.92 -3.93
C HIS A 149 -1.23 -9.29 -3.30
N PHE A 150 -1.38 -10.30 -4.16
CA PHE A 150 -1.84 -11.62 -3.76
C PHE A 150 -0.91 -12.71 -4.29
N ALA A 151 -0.65 -13.72 -3.45
CA ALA A 151 0.11 -14.90 -3.83
C ALA A 151 -0.62 -16.17 -3.41
N VAL A 152 -0.57 -17.21 -4.23
CA VAL A 152 -0.97 -18.54 -3.79
C VAL A 152 0.19 -19.18 -3.05
N VAL A 153 -0.09 -19.63 -1.83
CA VAL A 153 0.86 -20.32 -0.97
C VAL A 153 0.38 -21.74 -0.67
N LYS A 154 1.31 -22.63 -0.32
CA LYS A 154 0.98 -24.00 0.08
C LYS A 154 0.19 -23.99 1.41
N GLY A 155 -0.90 -24.75 1.43
CA GLY A 155 -1.69 -25.02 2.63
C GLY A 155 -1.23 -26.31 3.33
N PHE A 156 -2.19 -26.99 3.97
CA PHE A 156 -1.96 -28.30 4.57
C PHE A 156 -1.94 -29.41 3.51
N ALA A 157 -1.19 -30.48 3.77
CA ALA A 157 -1.18 -31.69 2.96
C ALA A 157 -1.50 -32.90 3.85
N VAL A 158 -2.48 -33.71 3.47
CA VAL A 158 -2.87 -34.95 4.17
C VAL A 158 -3.05 -36.06 3.14
N GLY A 159 -2.36 -37.19 3.34
CA GLY A 159 -2.55 -38.39 2.50
C GLY A 159 -2.25 -38.21 1.01
N GLY A 160 -1.31 -37.34 0.64
CA GLY A 160 -0.93 -37.09 -0.77
C GLY A 160 -1.82 -36.09 -1.51
N THR A 161 -2.87 -35.55 -0.88
CA THR A 161 -3.65 -34.43 -1.41
C THR A 161 -3.25 -33.15 -0.69
N GLY A 162 -2.79 -32.15 -1.47
CA GLY A 162 -2.39 -30.84 -0.95
C GLY A 162 -3.53 -29.82 -1.04
N THR A 163 -3.45 -28.80 -0.20
CA THR A 163 -4.30 -27.61 -0.29
C THR A 163 -3.45 -26.39 -0.60
N ILE A 164 -4.10 -25.33 -1.06
CA ILE A 164 -3.51 -24.01 -1.25
C ILE A 164 -4.25 -22.98 -0.41
N LYS A 165 -3.58 -21.89 -0.08
CA LYS A 165 -4.16 -20.69 0.51
C LYS A 165 -3.81 -19.49 -0.35
N MET A 166 -4.60 -18.43 -0.22
CA MET A 166 -4.23 -17.13 -0.75
C MET A 166 -3.54 -16.34 0.34
N ARG A 167 -2.44 -15.68 0.02
CA ARG A 167 -1.78 -14.72 0.90
C ARG A 167 -2.00 -13.33 0.33
N ALA A 168 -2.56 -12.44 1.14
CA ALA A 168 -2.61 -11.02 0.85
C ALA A 168 -1.37 -10.37 1.44
N TYR A 169 -0.82 -9.39 0.74
CA TYR A 169 0.25 -8.54 1.22
C TYR A 169 -0.17 -7.09 1.10
N ALA A 170 0.11 -6.28 2.12
CA ALA A 170 0.05 -4.82 2.05
C ALA A 170 1.46 -4.27 2.12
N ARG A 171 1.82 -3.45 1.14
CA ARG A 171 3.06 -2.68 1.12
C ARG A 171 2.71 -1.25 1.54
N ILE A 172 3.37 -0.72 2.56
CA ILE A 172 3.26 0.70 2.93
C ILE A 172 4.68 1.28 3.01
N ALA A 173 4.94 2.34 2.25
CA ALA A 173 6.24 2.99 2.17
C ALA A 173 6.09 4.50 2.30
N LEU A 174 6.84 5.10 3.23
CA LEU A 174 6.90 6.54 3.42
C LEU A 174 8.29 7.05 3.03
N TYR A 175 8.28 8.15 2.27
CA TYR A 175 9.45 8.89 1.85
C TYR A 175 9.32 10.35 2.31
N ASP A 176 10.43 10.99 2.66
CA ASP A 176 10.45 12.40 3.05
C ASP A 176 10.26 13.32 1.83
N LYS A 177 10.21 14.64 2.07
CA LYS A 177 10.07 15.68 1.03
C LYS A 177 11.17 15.69 -0.03
N ASN A 178 12.27 14.95 0.16
CA ASN A 178 13.36 14.82 -0.80
C ASN A 178 13.33 13.46 -1.52
N GLY A 179 12.33 12.62 -1.24
CA GLY A 179 12.25 11.25 -1.76
C GLY A 179 13.14 10.26 -1.02
N LYS A 180 13.66 10.58 0.17
CA LYS A 180 14.46 9.65 0.97
C LYS A 180 13.55 8.77 1.83
N LYS A 181 13.82 7.46 1.82
CA LYS A 181 13.03 6.48 2.57
C LYS A 181 13.05 6.77 4.07
N VAL A 182 11.87 6.96 4.65
CA VAL A 182 11.66 7.07 6.11
C VAL A 182 11.39 5.67 6.66
N PHE A 183 10.39 4.99 6.12
CA PHE A 183 10.15 3.58 6.42
C PHE A 183 9.50 2.86 5.25
N ALA A 184 9.61 1.55 5.29
CA ALA A 184 8.99 0.64 4.35
C ALA A 184 8.68 -0.66 5.08
N PHE A 185 7.46 -1.16 4.97
CA PHE A 185 7.15 -2.51 5.40
C PHE A 185 6.19 -3.21 4.45
N ASN A 186 6.27 -4.54 4.49
CA ASN A 186 5.31 -5.46 3.95
C ASN A 186 4.70 -6.20 5.13
N GLU A 187 3.37 -6.27 5.19
CA GLU A 187 2.64 -7.14 6.08
C GLU A 187 1.83 -8.11 5.25
N GLY A 188 1.65 -9.35 5.70
CA GLY A 188 0.94 -10.32 4.89
C GLY A 188 0.34 -11.46 5.68
N ALA A 189 -0.91 -11.80 5.36
CA ALA A 189 -1.68 -12.82 6.04
C ALA A 189 -2.31 -13.82 5.07
N ASN A 190 -2.46 -15.06 5.54
CA ASN A 190 -3.04 -16.15 4.76
C ASN A 190 -4.56 -16.20 4.93
N SER A 191 -5.27 -16.57 3.87
CA SER A 191 -6.70 -16.84 3.88
C SER A 191 -7.03 -17.96 4.86
N LYS A 192 -8.19 -17.82 5.50
CA LYS A 192 -8.84 -18.93 6.21
C LYS A 192 -9.41 -19.96 5.24
N LYS A 193 -9.96 -19.48 4.11
CA LYS A 193 -10.41 -20.35 3.02
C LYS A 193 -9.23 -21.06 2.36
N THR A 194 -9.45 -22.29 1.92
CA THR A 194 -8.47 -23.12 1.24
C THR A 194 -8.99 -23.54 -0.14
N GLY A 195 -8.06 -23.68 -1.09
CA GLY A 195 -8.30 -24.33 -2.37
C GLY A 195 -7.67 -25.73 -2.37
N THR A 196 -8.05 -26.56 -3.34
CA THR A 196 -7.55 -27.92 -3.47
C THR A 196 -6.51 -28.04 -4.58
N ILE A 197 -5.64 -29.04 -4.46
CA ILE A 197 -4.74 -29.49 -5.51
C ILE A 197 -5.27 -30.82 -6.04
N VAL A 198 -5.55 -30.92 -7.34
CA VAL A 198 -6.05 -32.12 -8.00
C VAL A 198 -5.00 -32.59 -9.01
N GLY A 199 -4.50 -33.83 -8.85
CA GLY A 199 -3.46 -34.36 -9.73
C GLY A 199 -2.15 -33.56 -9.70
N GLY A 200 -1.83 -32.88 -8.60
CA GLY A 200 -0.67 -31.99 -8.49
C GLY A 200 -0.87 -30.58 -9.04
N ILE A 201 -2.05 -30.27 -9.60
CA ILE A 201 -2.38 -28.96 -10.16
C ILE A 201 -3.32 -28.20 -9.22
N PRO A 202 -3.00 -26.96 -8.82
CA PRO A 202 -3.88 -26.13 -8.00
C PRO A 202 -5.15 -25.76 -8.76
N VAL A 203 -6.32 -25.88 -8.11
CA VAL A 203 -7.60 -25.44 -8.68
C VAL A 203 -7.75 -23.93 -8.44
N LEU A 204 -7.46 -23.15 -9.47
CA LEU A 204 -7.44 -21.67 -9.44
C LEU A 204 -8.62 -21.06 -10.22
N SER A 205 -9.82 -21.60 -10.06
CA SER A 205 -11.01 -21.00 -10.69
C SER A 205 -11.44 -19.72 -9.99
N PHE A 206 -12.05 -18.80 -10.74
CA PHE A 206 -12.48 -17.48 -10.25
C PHE A 206 -13.36 -17.56 -8.99
N ASP A 207 -14.35 -18.46 -8.98
CA ASP A 207 -15.30 -18.69 -7.88
C ASP A 207 -14.63 -19.15 -6.58
N LYS A 208 -13.36 -19.60 -6.65
CA LYS A 208 -12.54 -19.96 -5.49
C LYS A 208 -11.56 -18.86 -5.13
N VAL A 209 -10.90 -18.29 -6.12
CA VAL A 209 -9.79 -17.33 -5.90
C VAL A 209 -10.29 -16.02 -5.29
N LEU A 210 -11.39 -15.44 -5.80
CA LEU A 210 -11.87 -14.15 -5.28
C LEU A 210 -12.28 -14.23 -3.79
N PRO A 211 -13.06 -15.22 -3.35
CA PRO A 211 -13.33 -15.41 -1.91
C PRO A 211 -12.08 -15.65 -1.08
N MET A 212 -11.04 -16.30 -1.63
CA MET A 212 -9.77 -16.49 -0.94
C MET A 212 -8.99 -15.18 -0.81
N CYS A 213 -8.97 -14.32 -1.84
CA CYS A 213 -8.41 -12.96 -1.76
C CYS A 213 -9.11 -12.13 -0.69
N GLU A 214 -10.44 -12.13 -0.68
CA GLU A 214 -11.23 -11.43 0.35
C GLU A 214 -10.92 -11.95 1.75
N SER A 215 -10.91 -13.28 1.93
CA SER A 215 -10.56 -13.89 3.21
C SER A 215 -9.12 -13.60 3.64
N ALA A 216 -8.17 -13.48 2.72
CA ALA A 216 -6.79 -13.15 3.04
C ALA A 216 -6.66 -11.67 3.45
N LEU A 217 -7.37 -10.77 2.75
CA LEU A 217 -7.42 -9.36 3.13
C LEU A 217 -8.03 -9.18 4.52
N ASP A 218 -9.08 -9.91 4.87
CA ASP A 218 -9.70 -9.84 6.20
C ASP A 218 -8.76 -10.20 7.34
N GLU A 219 -7.89 -11.19 7.13
CA GLU A 219 -6.87 -11.54 8.12
C GLU A 219 -5.74 -10.50 8.12
N LEU A 220 -5.33 -10.01 6.94
CA LEU A 220 -4.31 -8.98 6.81
C LEU A 220 -4.71 -7.70 7.52
N LEU A 221 -5.95 -7.24 7.38
CA LEU A 221 -6.44 -6.02 8.03
C LEU A 221 -6.39 -6.12 9.57
N LYS A 222 -6.53 -7.32 10.14
CA LYS A 222 -6.38 -7.52 11.59
C LYS A 222 -4.93 -7.39 12.03
N ASP A 223 -4.01 -7.96 11.26
CA ASP A 223 -2.57 -7.97 11.57
C ASP A 223 -1.91 -6.61 11.29
N LEU A 224 -2.37 -5.92 10.25
CA LEU A 224 -1.84 -4.63 9.80
C LEU A 224 -1.96 -3.56 10.87
N ASP A 225 -3.03 -3.61 11.67
CA ASP A 225 -3.27 -2.70 12.77
C ASP A 225 -2.12 -2.69 13.79
N GLY A 226 -1.71 -3.87 14.25
CA GLY A 226 -0.58 -4.04 15.16
C GLY A 226 0.77 -3.71 14.53
N ARG A 227 0.90 -3.88 13.20
CA ARG A 227 2.13 -3.50 12.48
C ARG A 227 2.28 -1.99 12.37
N VAL A 228 1.20 -1.27 12.05
CA VAL A 228 1.16 0.19 11.99
C VAL A 228 1.54 0.78 13.35
N GLU A 229 0.97 0.29 14.45
CA GLU A 229 1.32 0.76 15.80
C GLU A 229 2.81 0.59 16.14
N LYS A 230 3.40 -0.56 15.80
CA LYS A 230 4.83 -0.81 16.00
C LYS A 230 5.70 0.13 15.16
N MET A 231 5.27 0.45 13.95
CA MET A 231 5.99 1.34 13.04
C MET A 231 5.91 2.80 13.52
N VAL A 232 4.72 3.26 13.93
CA VAL A 232 4.50 4.63 14.44
C VAL A 232 5.44 4.94 15.59
N LYS A 233 5.60 4.01 16.53
CA LYS A 233 6.54 4.15 17.67
C LYS A 233 7.99 4.34 17.25
N LYS A 234 8.42 3.77 16.10
CA LYS A 234 9.78 3.93 15.58
C LYS A 234 9.96 5.23 14.80
N THR A 235 8.90 5.71 14.16
CA THR A 235 8.96 6.84 13.23
C THR A 235 8.82 8.20 13.91
N SER A 236 8.21 8.27 15.10
CA SER A 236 8.21 9.49 15.92
C SER A 236 9.61 10.00 16.29
N GLU A 237 10.65 9.19 16.08
CA GLU A 237 12.05 9.55 16.28
C GLU A 237 12.75 10.04 15.00
N SER A 238 12.10 9.97 13.82
CA SER A 238 12.76 10.02 12.50
C SER A 238 12.12 10.92 11.41
N LEU A 239 11.05 11.66 11.71
CA LEU A 239 10.34 12.58 10.78
C LEU A 239 10.58 14.07 11.08
#